data_AF-A0A2D5F6Z8-F1
#
_entry.id   AF-A0A2D5F6Z8-F1
#
_cell.length_a   1.000
_cell.length_b   1.000
_cell.length_c   1.000
_cell.angle_alpha   90.00
_cell.angle_beta   90.00
_cell.angle_gamma   90.00
#
_symmetry.space_group_name_H-M   'P 1'
#
loop_
_entity.id
_entity.type
_entity.pdbx_description
1 polymer ?
#
loop_
_entity_poly.entity_id
_entity_poly.type
_entity_poly.pdbx_seq_one_letter_code
_entity_poly.pdbx_strand_id
1 'polypeptide(L)'
;MAFKVSTGLRNHMLASGSFKGAMDGCFLKLYAGAVPESADADLGAATLLVTISVSASGTGLSFSATPANGVLSKAAGEPWQGVVANSGTAAFFRLETAADTGGASSTEHRVQGSVGMVAADLNLSNTSLLATAVQTINHFNVALPSL
;
A
#
# COMPACT_ATOMS: atom_id res chain seq x y z
N MET A 1 0.63 -2.74 -16.53
CA MET A 1 0.19 -3.28 -15.22
C MET A 1 -0.40 -2.13 -14.44
N ALA A 2 -1.53 -2.35 -13.79
CA ALA A 2 -2.18 -1.37 -12.94
C ALA A 2 -2.47 -2.05 -11.60
N PHE A 3 -2.21 -1.33 -10.51
CA PHE A 3 -2.56 -1.76 -9.18
C PHE A 3 -4.07 -2.02 -9.08
N LYS A 4 -4.45 -2.99 -8.25
CA LYS A 4 -5.84 -3.38 -7.99
C LYS A 4 -6.40 -2.48 -6.90
N VAL A 5 -7.59 -1.94 -7.12
CA VAL A 5 -8.32 -1.15 -6.11
C VAL A 5 -9.52 -1.96 -5.63
N SER A 6 -9.76 -2.01 -4.33
CA SER A 6 -10.93 -2.70 -3.73
C SER A 6 -12.27 -2.14 -4.22
N THR A 7 -13.30 -2.97 -4.17
CA THR A 7 -14.67 -2.56 -4.51
C THR A 7 -15.15 -1.44 -3.58
N GLY A 8 -14.86 -1.52 -2.29
CA GLY A 8 -15.22 -0.50 -1.31
C GLY A 8 -14.62 0.86 -1.64
N LEU A 9 -13.32 0.91 -1.97
CA LEU A 9 -12.66 2.17 -2.32
C LEU A 9 -13.16 2.74 -3.65
N ARG A 10 -13.36 1.91 -4.69
CA ARG A 10 -13.92 2.39 -5.96
C ARG A 10 -15.30 3.00 -5.76
N ASN A 11 -16.18 2.35 -5.00
CA ASN A 11 -17.51 2.88 -4.70
C ASN A 11 -17.44 4.19 -3.92
N HIS A 12 -16.54 4.28 -2.93
CA HIS A 12 -16.35 5.51 -2.17
C HIS A 12 -15.94 6.69 -3.06
N MET A 13 -14.98 6.47 -3.96
CA MET A 13 -14.50 7.51 -4.88
C MET A 13 -15.56 7.97 -5.88
N LEU A 14 -16.52 7.09 -6.23
CA LEU A 14 -17.58 7.41 -7.18
C LEU A 14 -18.82 8.03 -6.52
N ALA A 15 -19.08 7.73 -5.24
CA ALA A 15 -20.34 8.09 -4.60
C ALA A 15 -20.22 9.09 -3.45
N SER A 16 -19.15 9.06 -2.66
CA SER A 16 -19.16 9.66 -1.32
C SER A 16 -17.95 10.50 -0.96
N GLY A 17 -16.84 10.39 -1.69
CA GLY A 17 -15.63 11.13 -1.33
C GLY A 17 -14.48 10.93 -2.29
N SER A 18 -13.27 11.20 -1.82
CA SER A 18 -12.04 11.15 -2.62
C SER A 18 -11.12 10.02 -2.14
N PHE A 19 -10.21 9.59 -3.01
CA PHE A 19 -9.15 8.65 -2.63
C PHE A 19 -8.38 9.13 -1.39
N LYS A 20 -7.98 10.41 -1.38
CA LYS A 20 -7.22 11.00 -0.27
C LYS A 20 -8.00 10.89 1.04
N GLY A 21 -9.29 11.22 1.02
CA GLY A 21 -10.13 11.15 2.22
C GLY A 21 -10.29 9.71 2.74
N ALA A 22 -10.47 8.73 1.85
CA ALA A 22 -10.59 7.33 2.24
C ALA A 22 -9.29 6.71 2.77
N MET A 23 -8.13 7.22 2.34
CA MET A 23 -6.80 6.70 2.66
C MET A 23 -6.00 7.60 3.63
N ASP A 24 -6.67 8.53 4.32
CA ASP A 24 -6.02 9.35 5.34
C ASP A 24 -5.68 8.48 6.56
N GLY A 25 -4.42 8.49 7.00
CA GLY A 25 -3.96 7.63 8.09
C GLY A 25 -3.86 6.15 7.74
N CYS A 26 -3.71 5.83 6.45
CA CYS A 26 -3.51 4.45 5.98
C CYS A 26 -2.13 3.88 6.36
N PHE A 27 -1.94 2.59 6.12
CA PHE A 27 -0.65 1.91 6.23
C PHE A 27 -0.33 1.18 4.94
N LEU A 28 0.95 1.11 4.60
CA LEU A 28 1.44 0.31 3.48
C LEU A 28 2.12 -0.94 4.03
N LYS A 29 1.58 -2.11 3.73
CA LYS A 29 2.09 -3.40 4.20
C LYS A 29 2.68 -4.19 3.05
N LEU A 30 3.86 -4.77 3.24
CA LEU A 30 4.53 -5.62 2.26
C LEU A 30 4.45 -7.07 2.73
N TYR A 31 4.16 -7.97 1.78
CA TYR A 31 3.91 -9.37 2.06
C TYR A 31 4.77 -10.28 1.18
N ALA A 32 5.16 -11.42 1.73
CA ALA A 32 5.65 -12.58 0.98
C ALA A 32 4.51 -13.57 0.71
N GLY A 33 4.64 -14.36 -0.35
CA GLY A 33 3.70 -15.42 -0.70
C GLY A 33 2.91 -15.14 -1.98
N ALA A 34 1.85 -15.91 -2.19
CA ALA A 34 0.98 -15.77 -3.36
C ALA A 34 0.23 -14.43 -3.31
N VAL A 35 0.23 -13.71 -4.42
CA VAL A 35 -0.48 -12.43 -4.54
C VAL A 35 -1.98 -12.71 -4.63
N PRO A 36 -2.83 -12.10 -3.78
CA PRO A 36 -4.27 -12.28 -3.89
C PRO A 36 -4.83 -11.85 -5.25
N GLU A 37 -5.84 -12.57 -5.74
CA GLU A 37 -6.45 -12.32 -7.06
C GLU A 37 -7.05 -10.91 -7.17
N SER A 38 -7.59 -10.38 -6.07
CA SER A 38 -8.13 -9.02 -5.99
C SER A 38 -7.73 -8.33 -4.68
N ALA A 39 -7.92 -7.02 -4.61
CA ALA A 39 -7.78 -6.29 -3.34
C ALA A 39 -8.91 -6.62 -2.33
N ASP A 40 -10.01 -7.23 -2.79
CA ASP A 40 -11.12 -7.66 -1.94
C ASP A 40 -10.84 -9.04 -1.29
N ALA A 41 -9.91 -9.82 -1.84
CA ALA A 41 -9.58 -11.15 -1.34
C ALA A 41 -8.82 -11.10 0.00
N ASP A 42 -8.99 -12.14 0.82
CA ASP A 42 -8.19 -12.32 2.03
C ASP A 42 -6.71 -12.52 1.71
N LEU A 43 -5.86 -12.28 2.71
CA LEU A 43 -4.41 -12.46 2.58
C LEU A 43 -3.99 -13.94 2.49
N GLY A 44 -4.88 -14.89 2.74
CA GLY A 44 -4.59 -16.32 2.74
C GLY A 44 -3.41 -16.67 3.64
N ALA A 45 -2.43 -17.37 3.06
CA ALA A 45 -1.19 -17.76 3.75
C ALA A 45 -0.03 -16.75 3.56
N ALA A 46 -0.31 -15.53 3.10
CA ALA A 46 0.72 -14.52 2.92
C ALA A 46 1.34 -14.09 4.26
N THR A 47 2.66 -13.94 4.28
CA THR A 47 3.40 -13.51 5.47
C THR A 47 3.62 -12.01 5.41
N LEU A 48 3.17 -11.28 6.44
CA LEU A 48 3.49 -9.86 6.60
C LEU A 48 4.99 -9.71 6.88
N LEU A 49 5.69 -8.98 6.02
CA LEU A 49 7.12 -8.71 6.19
C LEU A 49 7.35 -7.39 6.92
N VAL A 50 6.66 -6.34 6.52
CA VAL A 50 6.81 -5.00 7.11
C VAL A 50 5.51 -4.21 7.02
N THR A 51 5.23 -3.45 8.07
CA THR A 51 4.23 -2.37 8.07
C THR A 51 4.96 -1.04 7.99
N ILE A 52 4.67 -0.26 6.95
CA ILE A 52 5.22 1.07 6.73
C ILE A 52 4.26 2.09 7.35
N SER A 53 4.82 2.96 8.19
CA SER A 53 4.13 4.06 8.87
C SER A 53 5.01 5.32 8.82
N VAL A 54 4.56 6.43 9.39
CA VAL A 54 5.42 7.60 9.56
C VAL A 54 6.55 7.24 10.53
N SER A 55 7.80 7.42 10.11
CA SER A 55 9.01 7.19 10.92
C SER A 55 9.06 5.81 11.62
N ALA A 56 8.38 4.79 11.09
CA ALA A 56 8.19 3.50 11.76
C ALA A 56 7.58 3.58 13.19
N SER A 57 6.85 4.66 13.51
CA SER A 57 6.27 4.89 14.84
C SER A 57 4.85 4.33 15.04
N GLY A 58 4.26 3.73 14.02
CA GLY A 58 2.84 3.33 14.02
C GLY A 58 1.86 4.46 13.72
N THR A 59 2.34 5.68 13.44
CA THR A 59 1.47 6.78 12.99
C THR A 59 1.08 6.57 11.52
N GLY A 60 -0.21 6.69 11.21
CA GLY A 60 -0.75 6.49 9.87
C GLY A 60 -0.17 7.47 8.83
N LEU A 61 -0.09 7.00 7.59
CA LEU A 61 0.52 7.70 6.47
C LEU A 61 -0.40 8.77 5.89
N SER A 62 0.19 9.84 5.35
CA SER A 62 -0.55 10.89 4.65
C SER A 62 -0.06 11.13 3.22
N PHE A 63 -1.00 11.56 2.37
CA PHE A 63 -0.73 11.98 1.00
C PHE A 63 -0.59 13.51 0.90
N SER A 64 -0.01 13.99 -0.20
CA SER A 64 0.08 15.42 -0.49
C SER A 64 -1.29 16.09 -0.41
N ALA A 65 -1.29 17.38 -0.03
CA ALA A 65 -2.52 18.15 0.08
C ALA A 65 -3.27 18.27 -1.26
N THR A 66 -2.52 18.34 -2.37
CA THR A 66 -3.06 18.58 -3.71
C THR A 66 -2.51 17.55 -4.69
N PRO A 67 -3.36 16.89 -5.50
CA PRO A 67 -2.92 16.08 -6.63
C PRO A 67 -2.53 16.97 -7.83
N ALA A 68 -1.71 16.43 -8.74
CA ALA A 68 -1.35 17.10 -9.99
C ALA A 68 -1.47 16.12 -11.16
N ASN A 69 -2.14 16.52 -12.25
CA ASN A 69 -2.31 15.70 -13.47
C ASN A 69 -2.86 14.29 -13.20
N GLY A 70 -3.82 14.15 -12.26
CA GLY A 70 -4.40 12.84 -11.91
C GLY A 70 -3.51 11.96 -11.03
N VAL A 71 -2.38 12.49 -10.54
CA VAL A 71 -1.42 11.80 -9.67
C VAL A 71 -1.44 12.41 -8.27
N LEU A 72 -1.57 11.55 -7.26
CA LEU A 72 -1.45 11.89 -5.85
C LEU A 72 -0.20 11.23 -5.28
N SER A 73 0.74 12.00 -4.75
CA SER A 73 1.98 11.48 -4.16
C SER A 73 1.90 11.41 -2.63
N LYS A 74 2.77 10.61 -2.00
CA LYS A 74 2.99 10.72 -0.55
C LYS A 74 3.29 12.16 -0.13
N ALA A 75 3.00 12.50 1.12
CA ALA A 75 3.33 13.81 1.67
C ALA A 75 4.85 14.08 1.65
N ALA A 76 5.23 15.30 1.25
CA ALA A 76 6.62 15.71 1.25
C ALA A 76 7.11 15.89 2.70
N GLY A 77 8.34 15.43 2.98
CA GLY A 77 8.92 15.49 4.32
C GLY A 77 8.39 14.43 5.31
N GLU A 78 7.42 13.61 4.91
CA GLU A 78 6.96 12.48 5.71
C GLU A 78 7.78 11.21 5.40
N PRO A 79 8.60 10.72 6.35
CA PRO A 79 9.38 9.51 6.16
C PRO A 79 8.47 8.28 6.27
N TRP A 80 8.18 7.66 5.14
CA TRP A 80 7.46 6.38 5.09
C TRP A 80 8.46 5.25 5.33
N GLN A 81 8.45 4.68 6.54
CA GLN A 81 9.41 3.66 6.97
C GLN A 81 8.75 2.59 7.83
N GLY A 82 9.36 1.40 7.88
CA GLY A 82 8.96 0.32 8.77
C GLY A 82 10.14 -0.58 9.10
N VAL A 83 10.09 -1.24 10.26
CA VAL A 83 11.04 -2.29 10.63
C VAL A 83 10.49 -3.63 10.15
N VAL A 84 11.30 -4.38 9.41
CA VAL A 84 10.92 -5.70 8.92
C VAL A 84 10.75 -6.65 10.10
N ALA A 85 9.54 -7.18 10.26
CA ALA A 85 9.19 -8.13 11.31
C ALA A 85 9.64 -9.56 10.96
N ASN A 86 9.50 -9.94 9.69
CA ASN A 86 9.82 -11.28 9.20
C ASN A 86 10.69 -11.19 7.94
N SER A 87 11.77 -11.98 7.89
CA SER A 87 12.58 -12.10 6.68
C SER A 87 11.80 -12.83 5.57
N GLY A 88 11.98 -12.40 4.33
CA GLY A 88 11.33 -13.03 3.18
C GLY A 88 11.48 -12.20 1.91
N THR A 89 10.95 -12.73 0.80
CA THR A 89 10.91 -12.01 -0.47
C THR A 89 9.57 -11.30 -0.62
N ALA A 90 9.59 -9.97 -0.65
CA ALA A 90 8.39 -9.17 -0.88
C ALA A 90 7.85 -9.42 -2.30
N ALA A 91 6.59 -9.88 -2.38
CA ALA A 91 5.91 -10.23 -3.62
C ALA A 91 4.79 -9.25 -3.97
N PHE A 92 4.09 -8.72 -2.97
CA PHE A 92 3.04 -7.73 -3.15
C PHE A 92 2.95 -6.78 -1.96
N PHE A 93 2.26 -5.67 -2.17
CA PHE A 93 1.89 -4.73 -1.13
C PHE A 93 0.37 -4.58 -1.04
N ARG A 94 -0.10 -4.14 0.13
CA ARG A 94 -1.44 -3.61 0.32
C ARG A 94 -1.35 -2.28 1.06
N LEU A 95 -1.91 -1.24 0.46
CA LEU A 95 -2.22 0.02 1.13
C LEU A 95 -3.65 -0.10 1.67
N GLU A 96 -3.82 0.05 2.97
CA GLU A 96 -5.07 -0.23 3.65
C GLU A 96 -5.28 0.72 4.83
N THR A 97 -6.54 0.86 5.26
CA THR A 97 -6.86 1.71 6.42
C THR A 97 -6.37 1.07 7.72
N ALA A 98 -6.25 1.87 8.78
CA ALA A 98 -5.88 1.37 10.10
C ALA A 98 -6.83 0.29 10.66
N ALA A 99 -8.08 0.25 10.18
CA ALA A 99 -9.12 -0.67 10.63
C ALA A 99 -9.25 -1.93 9.76
N ASP A 100 -8.38 -2.11 8.75
CA ASP A 100 -8.42 -3.25 7.84
C ASP A 100 -8.18 -4.57 8.59
N THR A 101 -8.97 -5.59 8.25
CA THR A 101 -8.94 -6.89 8.93
C THR A 101 -8.04 -7.92 8.25
N GLY A 102 -7.59 -7.65 7.01
CA GLY A 102 -6.87 -8.60 6.17
C GLY A 102 -7.72 -9.74 5.59
N GLY A 103 -9.00 -9.84 5.98
CA GLY A 103 -9.94 -10.85 5.49
C GLY A 103 -10.58 -10.47 4.15
N ALA A 104 -11.38 -11.38 3.59
CA ALA A 104 -12.12 -11.10 2.37
C ALA A 104 -13.19 -10.02 2.65
N SER A 105 -13.18 -8.93 1.90
CA SER A 105 -14.07 -7.78 2.13
C SER A 105 -14.31 -6.99 0.86
N SER A 106 -15.57 -6.64 0.61
CA SER A 106 -15.98 -5.74 -0.47
C SER A 106 -16.22 -4.30 -0.01
N THR A 107 -16.04 -4.02 1.29
CA THR A 107 -16.32 -2.70 1.90
C THR A 107 -15.04 -2.00 2.36
N GLU A 108 -14.00 -2.75 2.73
CA GLU A 108 -12.73 -2.20 3.17
C GLU A 108 -12.01 -1.45 2.04
N HIS A 109 -11.27 -0.40 2.39
CA HIS A 109 -10.57 0.44 1.44
C HIS A 109 -9.12 -0.03 1.30
N ARG A 110 -8.83 -0.67 0.17
CA ARG A 110 -7.53 -1.24 -0.16
C ARG A 110 -7.05 -0.85 -1.56
N VAL A 111 -5.75 -0.67 -1.70
CA VAL A 111 -5.00 -0.74 -2.96
C VAL A 111 -3.97 -1.84 -2.85
N GLN A 112 -3.86 -2.69 -3.87
CA GLN A 112 -2.93 -3.81 -3.91
C GLN A 112 -2.11 -3.77 -5.19
N GLY A 113 -0.81 -4.00 -5.08
CA GLY A 113 0.08 -4.06 -6.24
C GLY A 113 1.22 -5.03 -6.06
N SER A 114 1.88 -5.36 -7.16
CA SER A 114 3.09 -6.19 -7.18
C SER A 114 4.28 -5.46 -6.56
N VAL A 115 5.19 -6.22 -5.95
CA VAL A 115 6.50 -5.73 -5.50
C VAL A 115 7.59 -6.42 -6.31
N GLY A 116 8.55 -5.65 -6.80
CA GLY A 116 9.64 -6.14 -7.63
C GLY A 116 10.83 -5.20 -7.61
N MET A 117 11.88 -5.53 -8.36
CA MET A 117 13.01 -4.61 -8.56
C MET A 117 12.81 -3.71 -9.79
N VAL A 118 12.08 -4.20 -10.80
CA VAL A 118 11.83 -3.50 -12.06
C VAL A 118 10.41 -3.83 -12.53
N ALA A 119 9.75 -2.84 -13.13
CA ALA A 119 8.44 -2.97 -13.79
C ALA A 119 7.31 -3.53 -12.90
N ALA A 120 7.48 -3.48 -11.58
CA ALA A 120 6.41 -3.74 -10.61
C ALA A 120 5.69 -2.44 -10.24
N ASP A 121 4.51 -2.59 -9.62
CA ASP A 121 3.74 -1.45 -9.12
C ASP A 121 4.50 -0.71 -8.00
N LEU A 122 5.21 -1.45 -7.14
CA LEU A 122 6.17 -0.91 -6.18
C LEU A 122 7.56 -1.51 -6.43
N ASN A 123 8.50 -0.66 -6.82
CA ASN A 123 9.88 -1.06 -7.07
C ASN A 123 10.76 -0.80 -5.84
N LEU A 124 11.49 -1.83 -5.41
CA LEU A 124 12.49 -1.77 -4.34
C LEU A 124 13.89 -2.04 -4.91
N SER A 125 14.91 -1.50 -4.26
CA SER A 125 16.31 -1.80 -4.62
C SER A 125 16.68 -3.27 -4.39
N ASN A 126 15.98 -3.95 -3.48
CA ASN A 126 16.06 -5.38 -3.21
C ASN A 126 14.72 -5.85 -2.65
N THR A 127 14.20 -6.98 -3.13
CA THR A 127 12.96 -7.58 -2.60
C THR A 127 13.19 -8.58 -1.48
N SER A 128 14.45 -9.00 -1.24
CA SER A 128 14.83 -9.81 -0.09
C SER A 128 14.94 -8.92 1.15
N LEU A 129 13.93 -9.00 2.00
CA LEU A 129 13.86 -8.26 3.26
C LEU A 129 14.37 -9.13 4.39
N LEU A 130 15.19 -8.55 5.27
CA LEU A 130 15.73 -9.21 6.44
C LEU A 130 15.09 -8.61 7.70
N ALA A 131 14.68 -9.46 8.64
CA ALA A 131 14.13 -9.02 9.92
C ALA A 131 15.07 -8.01 10.61
N THR A 132 14.48 -7.07 11.34
CA THR A 132 15.13 -5.93 12.01
C THR A 132 15.71 -4.85 11.09
N ALA A 133 15.83 -5.09 9.78
CA ALA A 133 16.21 -4.05 8.84
C ALA A 133 15.09 -3.01 8.69
N VAL A 134 15.47 -1.76 8.44
CA VAL A 134 14.52 -0.69 8.12
C VAL A 134 14.25 -0.70 6.62
N GLN A 135 12.98 -0.78 6.24
CA GLN A 135 12.51 -0.57 4.88
C GLN A 135 11.93 0.84 4.75
N THR A 136 12.44 1.60 3.78
CA THR A 136 12.00 2.96 3.48
C THR A 136 11.32 3.02 2.11
N ILE A 137 10.27 3.84 2.01
CA ILE A 137 9.57 4.12 0.75
C ILE A 137 9.82 5.57 0.36
N ASN A 138 10.76 5.78 -0.55
CA ASN A 138 11.18 7.12 -0.97
C ASN A 138 10.15 7.79 -1.90
N HIS A 139 9.50 7.00 -2.75
CA HIS A 139 8.48 7.47 -3.68
C HIS A 139 7.27 6.55 -3.63
N PHE A 140 6.09 7.14 -3.53
CA PHE A 140 4.83 6.45 -3.69
C PHE A 140 3.86 7.43 -4.34
N ASN A 141 3.22 6.98 -5.41
CA ASN A 141 2.19 7.74 -6.10
C ASN A 141 1.03 6.82 -6.46
N VAL A 142 -0.16 7.42 -6.50
CA VAL A 142 -1.37 6.79 -6.99
C VAL A 142 -1.84 7.66 -8.15
N ALA A 143 -1.92 7.06 -9.33
CA ALA A 143 -2.42 7.72 -10.52
C ALA A 143 -3.75 7.08 -10.92
N LEU A 144 -4.77 7.90 -11.13
CA LEU A 144 -5.98 7.41 -11.78
C LEU A 144 -5.72 7.25 -13.29
N PRO A 145 -6.44 6.33 -13.96
CA PRO A 145 -6.24 6.09 -15.40
C PRO A 145 -6.28 7.39 -16.21
N SER A 146 -5.24 7.62 -16.99
CA SER A 146 -5.21 8.58 -18.10
C SER A 146 -5.43 7.85 -19.42
N LEU A 147 -5.76 8.59 -20.48
CA LEU A 147 -5.96 8.08 -21.86
C LEU A 147 -4.86 7.12 -22.32
#